data_AF-A0A9X1T901-F1
#
_entry.id   AF-A0A9X1T901-F1
#
_cell.length_a   1.000
_cell.length_b   1.000
_cell.length_c   1.000
_cell.angle_alpha   90.00
_cell.angle_beta   90.00
_cell.angle_gamma   90.00
#
_symmetry.space_group_name_H-M   'P 1'
#
loop_
_entity.id
_entity.type
_entity.pdbx_description
1 polymer ?
#
loop_
_entity_poly.entity_id
_entity_poly.type
_entity_poly.pdbx_seq_one_letter_code
_entity_poly.pdbx_strand_id
1 'polypeptide(L)'
;MCAFISLVACCLLNLPLSLGTKHSVERNVATHQTDYDSIRIPEAYELFSFADSVIGVHGYKQAVDLLGKYESSYSDPMEKSMFNQVMMTYLSYNGDIKAAQKYEARLSPKKQLENYSFSENLVIEPAKTVIIKRSANKQVVMFNEAHHRPQQRAFIRSLLEDFYSLGFRTLFVEAYFENQDSLLNERGYPLQNTGTYTKEPAFGEMLREAKRLGFTIASYDNDTAACESSEPFVCANQREKVSAENLFNFLKANPKAKILVAAGYAHIVKKSDDGWIKMAEQFKNLSGIDPLSIDLVSMGERLTKEHENKFYRAAHEKFKVTTPSIILDKTTQDAFLANYRPEQIDLQVVFPRTQYTNGYADWLSSGYQKVINVNLSKMNYKTGDLLQVYIKSELEAHNKQAVPILQHPLSGIQQQKLMLPSGYTYQIVIDHGITKSTADSQ
;
A
#
# COMPACT_ATOMS: atom_id res chain seq x y z
N MET A 1 -2.89 22.05 -13.29
CA MET A 1 -2.42 20.65 -13.39
C MET A 1 -2.73 19.84 -12.11
N CYS A 2 -3.56 20.37 -11.17
CA CYS A 2 -4.08 19.65 -9.99
C CYS A 2 -5.18 18.59 -10.30
N ALA A 3 -5.73 18.59 -11.52
CA ALA A 3 -6.88 17.74 -11.86
C ALA A 3 -6.58 16.22 -11.92
N PHE A 4 -5.31 15.82 -12.08
CA PHE A 4 -4.95 14.41 -12.27
C PHE A 4 -4.82 13.61 -10.96
N ILE A 5 -4.50 14.26 -9.85
CA ILE A 5 -4.53 13.63 -8.52
C ILE A 5 -5.99 13.43 -8.08
N SER A 6 -6.88 14.37 -8.45
CA SER A 6 -8.31 14.29 -8.19
C SER A 6 -9.00 13.13 -8.91
N LEU A 7 -8.63 12.76 -10.15
CA LEU A 7 -9.32 11.68 -10.87
C LEU A 7 -9.03 10.27 -10.30
N VAL A 8 -7.82 10.04 -9.80
CA VAL A 8 -7.41 8.74 -9.24
C VAL A 8 -8.01 8.54 -7.83
N ALA A 9 -8.15 9.61 -7.06
CA ALA A 9 -8.86 9.57 -5.78
C ALA A 9 -10.40 9.51 -5.98
N CYS A 10 -10.96 10.22 -6.96
CA CYS A 10 -12.41 10.33 -7.17
C CYS A 10 -13.12 9.00 -7.43
N CYS A 11 -12.45 8.00 -8.02
CA CYS A 11 -13.12 6.73 -8.38
C CYS A 11 -13.44 5.83 -7.17
N LEU A 12 -12.79 6.05 -6.01
CA LEU A 12 -13.17 5.40 -4.74
C LEU A 12 -14.01 6.32 -3.84
N LEU A 13 -14.06 7.63 -4.13
CA LEU A 13 -14.66 8.63 -3.24
C LEU A 13 -16.15 8.94 -3.51
N ASN A 14 -16.77 8.35 -4.54
CA ASN A 14 -18.14 8.68 -4.97
C ASN A 14 -19.10 7.49 -5.09
N LEU A 15 -18.80 6.33 -4.51
CA LEU A 15 -19.78 5.25 -4.43
C LEU A 15 -20.40 5.20 -3.02
N PRO A 16 -21.70 5.49 -2.87
CA PRO A 16 -22.39 5.20 -1.64
C PRO A 16 -22.33 3.68 -1.43
N LEU A 17 -21.98 3.25 -0.22
CA LEU A 17 -22.44 1.97 0.32
C LEU A 17 -23.96 2.06 0.46
N SER A 18 -24.67 1.95 -0.67
CA SER A 18 -26.12 1.81 -0.72
C SER A 18 -26.45 0.46 -0.08
N LEU A 19 -26.68 0.47 1.24
CA LEU A 19 -27.46 -0.54 1.91
C LEU A 19 -28.90 -0.42 1.41
N GLY A 20 -29.20 -1.18 0.35
CA GLY A 20 -30.56 -1.43 -0.07
C GLY A 20 -31.39 -1.90 1.12
N THR A 21 -32.39 -1.08 1.47
CA THR A 21 -33.57 -1.34 2.29
C THR A 21 -33.49 -2.49 3.31
N LYS A 22 -33.56 -2.12 4.60
CA LYS A 22 -33.83 -3.03 5.73
C LYS A 22 -34.88 -4.09 5.38
N HIS A 23 -34.43 -5.32 5.19
CA HIS A 23 -35.14 -6.50 5.66
C HIS A 23 -34.32 -7.08 6.80
N SER A 24 -34.97 -7.31 7.93
CA SER A 24 -34.39 -7.98 9.09
C SER A 24 -33.91 -9.37 8.67
N VAL A 25 -32.60 -9.51 8.46
CA VAL A 25 -31.96 -10.80 8.27
C VAL A 25 -31.03 -11.00 9.45
N GLU A 26 -31.36 -12.00 10.28
CA GLU A 26 -30.47 -12.56 11.29
C GLU A 26 -29.09 -12.79 10.65
N ARG A 27 -28.03 -12.31 11.29
CA ARG A 27 -26.65 -12.52 10.84
C ARG A 27 -26.30 -14.00 10.98
N ASN A 28 -26.62 -14.77 9.95
CA ASN A 28 -25.93 -16.01 9.69
C ASN A 28 -24.58 -15.66 9.05
N VAL A 29 -23.50 -16.09 9.69
CA VAL A 29 -22.17 -16.14 9.10
C VAL A 29 -22.27 -17.08 7.90
N ALA A 30 -22.52 -16.51 6.72
CA ALA A 30 -22.60 -17.27 5.50
C ALA A 30 -21.21 -17.81 5.17
N THR A 31 -21.01 -19.10 5.43
CA THR A 31 -19.96 -19.89 4.79
C THR A 31 -20.27 -19.94 3.30
N HIS A 32 -19.88 -18.90 2.54
CA HIS A 32 -19.94 -18.93 1.08
C HIS A 32 -18.82 -19.79 0.53
N GLN A 33 -19.07 -21.09 0.58
CA GLN A 33 -18.42 -22.10 -0.23
C GLN A 33 -19.20 -22.15 -1.54
N THR A 34 -19.00 -21.16 -2.42
CA THR A 34 -19.66 -21.12 -3.73
C THR A 34 -18.70 -21.60 -4.81
N ASP A 35 -19.15 -22.55 -5.62
CA ASP A 35 -18.55 -22.90 -6.91
C ASP A 35 -18.40 -21.64 -7.77
N TYR A 36 -17.15 -21.17 -7.96
CA TYR A 36 -16.83 -20.00 -8.78
C TYR A 36 -16.96 -20.27 -10.30
N ASP A 37 -17.31 -21.49 -10.70
CA ASP A 37 -17.46 -21.88 -12.10
C ASP A 37 -18.84 -21.57 -12.70
N SER A 38 -19.75 -20.88 -12.00
CA SER A 38 -21.06 -20.50 -12.58
C SER A 38 -21.63 -19.12 -12.16
N ILE A 39 -21.68 -18.18 -13.14
CA ILE A 39 -22.85 -17.37 -13.59
C ILE A 39 -22.84 -15.82 -13.48
N ARG A 40 -22.07 -15.13 -12.63
CA ARG A 40 -22.09 -13.64 -12.64
C ARG A 40 -20.71 -13.01 -12.70
N ILE A 41 -20.49 -12.16 -13.71
CA ILE A 41 -19.37 -11.20 -13.74
C ILE A 41 -19.63 -10.18 -12.62
N PRO A 42 -18.73 -10.00 -11.65
CA PRO A 42 -18.93 -9.02 -10.60
C PRO A 42 -19.09 -7.61 -11.18
N GLU A 43 -19.88 -6.76 -10.55
CA GLU A 43 -19.87 -5.35 -10.92
C GLU A 43 -18.51 -4.73 -10.58
N ALA A 44 -18.13 -3.64 -11.26
CA ALA A 44 -16.83 -3.01 -11.04
C ALA A 44 -16.60 -2.58 -9.57
N TYR A 45 -17.67 -2.20 -8.86
CA TYR A 45 -17.63 -1.84 -7.43
C TYR A 45 -17.53 -3.04 -6.48
N GLU A 46 -17.84 -4.26 -6.95
CA GLU A 46 -17.74 -5.49 -6.16
C GLU A 46 -16.32 -6.11 -6.24
N LEU A 47 -15.50 -5.68 -7.22
CA LEU A 47 -14.22 -6.30 -7.56
C LEU A 47 -13.23 -6.46 -6.41
N PHE A 48 -13.13 -5.48 -5.49
CA PHE A 48 -12.29 -5.62 -4.30
C PHE A 48 -12.79 -6.74 -3.39
N SER A 49 -14.09 -6.74 -3.06
CA SER A 49 -14.69 -7.78 -2.22
C SER A 49 -14.62 -9.16 -2.86
N PHE A 50 -14.81 -9.24 -4.17
CA PHE A 50 -14.66 -10.46 -4.96
C PHE A 50 -13.24 -11.02 -4.82
N ALA A 51 -12.22 -10.22 -5.13
CA ALA A 51 -10.85 -10.70 -5.06
C ALA A 51 -10.41 -11.06 -3.63
N ASP A 52 -10.84 -10.29 -2.62
CA ASP A 52 -10.62 -10.62 -1.20
C ASP A 52 -11.22 -12.00 -0.83
N SER A 53 -12.44 -12.27 -1.30
CA SER A 53 -13.11 -13.56 -1.06
C SER A 53 -12.39 -14.72 -1.75
N VAL A 54 -11.87 -14.50 -2.97
CA VAL A 54 -11.10 -15.51 -3.70
C VAL A 54 -9.77 -15.78 -3.00
N ILE A 55 -9.06 -14.77 -2.49
CA ILE A 55 -7.82 -14.98 -1.72
C ILE A 55 -8.09 -15.89 -0.53
N GLY A 56 -9.17 -15.63 0.23
CA GLY A 56 -9.51 -16.39 1.44
C GLY A 56 -9.75 -17.88 1.19
N VAL A 57 -10.17 -18.27 -0.02
CA VAL A 57 -10.52 -19.66 -0.37
C VAL A 57 -9.50 -20.31 -1.29
N HIS A 58 -9.09 -19.62 -2.35
CA HIS A 58 -8.33 -20.15 -3.48
C HIS A 58 -6.93 -19.56 -3.63
N GLY A 59 -6.54 -18.60 -2.80
CA GLY A 59 -5.21 -18.01 -2.81
C GLY A 59 -5.05 -16.81 -3.72
N TYR A 60 -3.86 -16.21 -3.65
CA TYR A 60 -3.50 -14.95 -4.29
C TYR A 60 -3.47 -15.05 -5.81
N LYS A 61 -2.91 -16.14 -6.31
CA LYS A 61 -2.80 -16.35 -7.76
C LYS A 61 -4.19 -16.44 -8.40
N GLN A 62 -5.09 -17.22 -7.79
CA GLN A 62 -6.43 -17.40 -8.34
C GLN A 62 -7.23 -16.09 -8.40
N ALA A 63 -7.07 -15.21 -7.40
CA ALA A 63 -7.74 -13.91 -7.40
C ALA A 63 -7.35 -13.09 -8.64
N VAL A 64 -6.05 -12.99 -8.94
CA VAL A 64 -5.55 -12.29 -10.14
C VAL A 64 -5.97 -12.99 -11.43
N ASP A 65 -5.91 -14.33 -11.48
CA ASP A 65 -6.32 -15.10 -12.66
C ASP A 65 -7.80 -14.88 -12.99
N LEU A 66 -8.69 -14.88 -12.00
CA LEU A 66 -10.12 -14.63 -12.19
C LEU A 66 -10.41 -13.18 -12.59
N LEU A 67 -9.77 -12.21 -11.93
CA LEU A 67 -9.87 -10.80 -12.35
C LEU A 67 -9.48 -10.62 -13.82
N GLY A 68 -8.37 -11.23 -14.24
CA GLY A 68 -7.91 -11.17 -15.63
C GLY A 68 -8.91 -11.74 -16.65
N LYS A 69 -9.70 -12.77 -16.27
CA LYS A 69 -10.76 -13.31 -17.14
C LYS A 69 -11.88 -12.29 -17.39
N TYR A 70 -12.14 -11.39 -16.45
CA TYR A 70 -13.21 -10.40 -16.55
C TYR A 70 -12.80 -9.10 -17.21
N GLU A 71 -11.51 -8.89 -17.52
CA GLU A 71 -10.99 -7.62 -18.08
C GLU A 71 -11.78 -7.12 -19.29
N SER A 72 -12.12 -8.01 -20.22
CA SER A 72 -12.88 -7.67 -21.44
C SER A 72 -14.35 -7.32 -21.20
N SER A 73 -14.86 -7.55 -19.98
CA SER A 73 -16.26 -7.31 -19.62
C SER A 73 -16.52 -5.85 -19.23
N TYR A 74 -15.49 -5.12 -18.79
CA TYR A 74 -15.61 -3.71 -18.39
C TYR A 74 -15.28 -2.82 -19.58
N SER A 75 -16.30 -2.14 -20.12
CA SER A 75 -16.16 -1.31 -21.32
C SER A 75 -16.30 0.19 -21.03
N ASP A 76 -17.09 0.54 -20.01
CA ASP A 76 -17.28 1.90 -19.53
C ASP A 76 -15.97 2.48 -18.95
N PRO A 77 -15.64 3.77 -19.20
CA PRO A 77 -14.41 4.38 -18.68
C PRO A 77 -14.28 4.35 -17.15
N MET A 78 -15.37 4.51 -16.40
CA MET A 78 -15.36 4.45 -14.93
C MET A 78 -15.09 3.03 -14.46
N GLU A 79 -15.82 2.06 -15.01
CA GLU A 79 -15.60 0.64 -14.69
C GLU A 79 -14.19 0.18 -15.03
N LYS A 80 -13.66 0.58 -16.20
CA LYS A 80 -12.26 0.32 -16.59
C LYS A 80 -11.28 0.95 -15.60
N SER A 81 -11.55 2.16 -15.13
CA SER A 81 -10.71 2.81 -14.12
C SER A 81 -10.68 1.97 -12.84
N MET A 82 -11.84 1.55 -12.34
CA MET A 82 -11.94 0.71 -11.14
C MET A 82 -11.27 -0.64 -11.33
N PHE A 83 -11.49 -1.30 -12.47
CA PHE A 83 -10.85 -2.56 -12.81
C PHE A 83 -9.32 -2.45 -12.82
N ASN A 84 -8.77 -1.42 -13.47
CA ASN A 84 -7.32 -1.21 -13.49
C ASN A 84 -6.76 -0.96 -12.08
N GLN A 85 -7.50 -0.25 -11.21
CA GLN A 85 -7.09 -0.01 -9.82
C GLN A 85 -7.07 -1.30 -8.99
N VAL A 86 -8.10 -2.12 -9.12
CA VAL A 86 -8.17 -3.45 -8.49
C VAL A 86 -6.99 -4.29 -9.00
N MET A 87 -6.84 -4.40 -10.32
CA MET A 87 -5.84 -5.29 -10.91
C MET A 87 -4.41 -4.89 -10.55
N MET A 88 -4.05 -3.59 -10.59
CA MET A 88 -2.73 -3.15 -10.13
C MET A 88 -2.50 -3.45 -8.64
N THR A 89 -3.55 -3.36 -7.81
CA THR A 89 -3.47 -3.65 -6.37
C THR A 89 -3.21 -5.13 -6.13
N TYR A 90 -4.02 -6.03 -6.68
CA TYR A 90 -3.86 -7.48 -6.47
C TYR A 90 -2.62 -8.06 -7.16
N LEU A 91 -2.19 -7.50 -8.30
CA LEU A 91 -0.88 -7.85 -8.87
C LEU A 91 0.27 -7.45 -7.94
N SER A 92 0.15 -6.33 -7.23
CA SER A 92 1.16 -5.95 -6.24
C SER A 92 1.19 -6.93 -5.05
N TYR A 93 0.06 -7.52 -4.67
CA TYR A 93 -0.01 -8.56 -3.64
C TYR A 93 0.70 -9.85 -4.10
N ASN A 94 0.63 -10.15 -5.39
CA ASN A 94 1.36 -11.25 -6.02
C ASN A 94 2.88 -11.01 -6.11
N GLY A 95 3.35 -9.80 -5.78
CA GLY A 95 4.73 -9.39 -6.00
C GLY A 95 5.07 -9.14 -7.47
N ASP A 96 4.09 -9.13 -8.38
CA ASP A 96 4.29 -8.83 -9.81
C ASP A 96 4.23 -7.32 -10.07
N ILE A 97 5.27 -6.63 -9.60
CA ILE A 97 5.36 -5.17 -9.65
C ILE A 97 5.34 -4.65 -11.10
N LYS A 98 5.98 -5.38 -12.02
CA LYS A 98 5.99 -5.00 -13.45
C LYS A 98 4.61 -5.13 -14.07
N ALA A 99 3.85 -6.18 -13.77
CA ALA A 99 2.47 -6.29 -14.23
C ALA A 99 1.58 -5.21 -13.60
N ALA A 100 1.71 -4.94 -12.30
CA ALA A 100 0.98 -3.86 -11.63
C ALA A 100 1.22 -2.50 -12.31
N GLN A 101 2.47 -2.19 -12.68
CA GLN A 101 2.84 -0.98 -13.42
C GLN A 101 2.18 -0.89 -14.81
N LYS A 102 1.85 -2.01 -15.46
CA LYS A 102 1.12 -2.00 -16.75
C LYS A 102 -0.29 -1.46 -16.57
N TYR A 103 -1.00 -1.90 -15.52
CA TYR A 103 -2.35 -1.44 -15.21
C TYR A 103 -2.34 0.01 -14.71
N GLU A 104 -1.35 0.38 -13.91
CA GLU A 104 -1.14 1.77 -13.49
C GLU A 104 -0.92 2.71 -14.69
N ALA A 105 -0.13 2.30 -15.70
CA ALA A 105 0.11 3.10 -16.90
C ALA A 105 -1.16 3.34 -17.73
N ARG A 106 -2.18 2.48 -17.62
CA ARG A 106 -3.48 2.68 -18.28
C ARG A 106 -4.31 3.76 -17.59
N LEU A 107 -4.16 3.93 -16.28
CA LEU A 107 -4.79 5.01 -15.51
C LEU A 107 -4.08 6.35 -15.69
N SER A 108 -2.77 6.32 -15.94
CA SER A 108 -1.93 7.50 -16.14
C SER A 108 -1.17 7.43 -17.47
N PRO A 109 -1.86 7.42 -18.63
CA PRO A 109 -1.23 7.19 -19.93
C PRO A 109 -0.43 8.40 -20.44
N LYS A 110 -0.52 9.55 -19.76
CA LYS A 110 0.14 10.78 -20.18
C LYS A 110 1.65 10.65 -20.02
N LYS A 111 2.37 10.76 -21.14
CA LYS A 111 3.83 10.87 -21.15
C LYS A 111 4.29 12.25 -20.69
N GLN A 112 5.38 12.31 -19.94
CA GLN A 112 6.11 13.53 -19.59
C GLN A 112 7.43 13.54 -20.37
N LEU A 113 7.38 14.05 -21.60
CA LEU A 113 8.52 14.02 -22.53
C LEU A 113 9.50 15.17 -22.28
N GLU A 114 9.07 16.21 -21.58
CA GLU A 114 9.92 17.34 -21.27
C GLU A 114 11.07 16.95 -20.34
N ASN A 115 12.23 17.55 -20.54
CA ASN A 115 13.38 17.35 -19.66
C ASN A 115 13.41 18.43 -18.57
N TYR A 116 14.01 18.10 -17.44
CA TYR A 116 14.27 19.03 -16.35
C TYR A 116 15.73 18.91 -15.94
N SER A 117 16.36 20.04 -15.63
CA SER A 117 17.74 20.09 -15.14
C SER A 117 17.75 20.78 -13.79
N PHE A 118 18.20 20.07 -12.76
CA PHE A 118 18.39 20.64 -11.43
C PHE A 118 19.55 21.63 -11.41
N SER A 119 19.39 22.75 -10.69
CA SER A 119 20.47 23.70 -10.43
C SER A 119 21.62 23.07 -9.62
N GLU A 120 22.80 23.68 -9.68
CA GLU A 120 23.99 23.22 -8.94
C GLU A 120 23.89 23.41 -7.43
N ASN A 121 22.96 24.25 -6.96
CA ASN A 121 22.73 24.48 -5.53
C ASN A 121 21.94 23.35 -4.84
N LEU A 122 21.51 22.33 -5.57
CA LEU A 122 20.76 21.21 -5.01
C LEU A 122 21.68 20.03 -4.72
N VAL A 123 21.48 19.39 -3.57
CA VAL A 123 22.13 18.14 -3.16
C VAL A 123 21.09 17.05 -2.98
N ILE A 124 21.55 15.81 -2.99
CA ILE A 124 20.76 14.66 -2.61
C ILE A 124 21.30 14.10 -1.30
N GLU A 125 20.42 13.77 -0.37
CA GLU A 125 20.76 13.20 0.94
C GLU A 125 19.93 11.93 1.19
N PRO A 126 20.46 10.93 1.93
CA PRO A 126 19.69 9.75 2.29
C PRO A 126 18.39 10.13 3.02
N ALA A 127 17.26 9.64 2.52
CA ALA A 127 15.94 10.04 3.02
C ALA A 127 15.77 9.71 4.50
N LYS A 128 16.23 8.53 4.94
CA LYS A 128 16.22 8.11 6.35
C LYS A 128 16.86 9.17 7.26
N THR A 129 18.07 9.63 6.93
CA THR A 129 18.80 10.63 7.72
C THR A 129 18.00 11.94 7.83
N VAL A 130 17.49 12.46 6.71
CA VAL A 130 16.75 13.72 6.67
C VAL A 130 15.42 13.60 7.43
N ILE A 131 14.67 12.52 7.21
CA ILE A 131 13.36 12.29 7.83
C ILE A 131 13.50 12.18 9.34
N ILE A 132 14.42 11.36 9.85
CA ILE A 132 14.62 11.18 11.30
C ILE A 132 15.06 12.49 11.95
N LYS A 133 15.98 13.24 11.32
CA LYS A 133 16.37 14.58 11.79
C LYS A 133 15.19 15.54 11.85
N ARG A 134 14.37 15.60 10.81
CA ARG A 134 13.18 16.49 10.72
C ARG A 134 12.06 16.06 11.68
N SER A 135 12.04 14.80 12.11
CA SER A 135 11.01 14.22 12.98
C SER A 135 11.30 14.32 14.48
N ALA A 136 12.53 14.67 14.87
CA ALA A 136 12.95 14.64 16.29
C ALA A 136 12.00 15.44 17.21
N ASN A 137 11.59 16.63 16.77
CA ASN A 137 10.73 17.55 17.53
C ASN A 137 9.26 17.56 17.05
N LYS A 138 8.85 16.57 16.25
CA LYS A 138 7.50 16.50 15.69
C LYS A 138 6.64 15.52 16.47
N GLN A 139 5.42 15.93 16.82
CA GLN A 139 4.46 15.03 17.47
C GLN A 139 3.79 14.07 16.46
N VAL A 140 3.56 14.55 15.23
CA VAL A 140 2.85 13.81 14.18
C VAL A 140 3.69 13.81 12.92
N VAL A 141 3.91 12.61 12.37
CA VAL A 141 4.56 12.42 11.07
C VAL A 141 3.64 11.58 10.20
N MET A 142 3.34 12.07 9.00
CA MET A 142 2.43 11.45 8.04
C MET A 142 3.21 11.07 6.78
N PHE A 143 3.11 9.81 6.39
CA PHE A 143 3.59 9.28 5.12
C PHE A 143 2.39 8.95 4.24
N ASN A 144 2.50 9.24 2.94
CA ASN A 144 1.55 8.69 2.00
C ASN A 144 2.10 7.44 1.33
N GLU A 145 1.19 6.65 0.79
CA GLU A 145 1.50 5.49 -0.01
C GLU A 145 0.42 5.30 -1.09
N ALA A 146 0.82 4.76 -2.23
CA ALA A 146 -0.09 4.32 -3.27
C ALA A 146 -0.32 2.82 -3.05
N HIS A 147 -1.58 2.41 -2.92
CA HIS A 147 -1.93 1.07 -2.42
C HIS A 147 -1.36 -0.12 -3.21
N HIS A 148 -0.92 0.14 -4.44
CA HIS A 148 -0.32 -0.81 -5.38
C HIS A 148 1.22 -0.66 -5.51
N ARG A 149 1.87 0.09 -4.61
CA ARG A 149 3.34 0.33 -4.59
C ARG A 149 3.97 -0.09 -3.26
N PRO A 150 4.16 -1.41 -3.04
CA PRO A 150 4.64 -1.92 -1.75
C PRO A 150 6.05 -1.46 -1.34
N GLN A 151 6.86 -0.96 -2.29
CA GLN A 151 8.14 -0.31 -2.02
C GLN A 151 8.04 0.78 -0.95
N GLN A 152 6.93 1.52 -0.92
CA GLN A 152 6.73 2.63 0.01
C GLN A 152 6.50 2.13 1.43
N ARG A 153 5.74 1.03 1.60
CA ARG A 153 5.53 0.36 2.88
C ARG A 153 6.81 -0.29 3.39
N ALA A 154 7.57 -0.93 2.50
CA ALA A 154 8.90 -1.45 2.82
C ALA A 154 9.86 -0.33 3.29
N PHE A 155 9.76 0.86 2.70
CA PHE A 155 10.52 2.02 3.15
C PHE A 155 10.07 2.53 4.52
N ILE A 156 8.76 2.70 4.77
CA ILE A 156 8.24 3.08 6.10
C ILE A 156 8.72 2.07 7.16
N ARG A 157 8.62 0.76 6.87
CA ARG A 157 9.13 -0.31 7.73
C ARG A 157 10.60 -0.09 8.14
N SER A 158 11.45 0.31 7.20
CA SER A 158 12.88 0.54 7.45
C SER A 158 13.19 1.73 8.38
N LEU A 159 12.21 2.60 8.65
CA LEU A 159 12.34 3.76 9.53
C LEU A 159 11.79 3.50 10.93
N LEU A 160 11.04 2.40 11.15
CA LEU A 160 10.27 2.19 12.37
C LEU A 160 11.14 2.12 13.63
N GLU A 161 12.32 1.50 13.56
CA GLU A 161 13.25 1.42 14.70
C GLU A 161 13.77 2.81 15.11
N ASP A 162 14.09 3.66 14.14
CA ASP A 162 14.54 5.03 14.43
C ASP A 162 13.39 5.87 15.00
N PHE A 163 12.18 5.72 14.46
CA PHE A 163 10.99 6.39 15.00
C PHE A 163 10.66 5.92 16.42
N TYR A 164 10.81 4.63 16.70
CA TYR A 164 10.66 4.10 18.05
C TYR A 164 11.70 4.72 18.99
N SER A 165 12.94 4.88 18.54
CA SER A 165 14.00 5.57 19.29
C SER A 165 13.67 7.06 19.53
N LEU A 166 12.96 7.70 18.61
CA LEU A 166 12.44 9.08 18.76
C LEU A 166 11.16 9.20 19.62
N GLY A 167 10.69 8.10 20.22
CA GLY A 167 9.53 8.10 21.11
C GLY A 167 8.17 7.93 20.43
N PHE A 168 8.13 7.63 19.12
CA PHE A 168 6.87 7.27 18.45
C PHE A 168 6.41 5.88 18.91
N ARG A 169 5.13 5.76 19.29
CA ARG A 169 4.59 4.51 19.87
C ARG A 169 3.30 4.03 19.22
N THR A 170 2.67 4.85 18.39
CA THR A 170 1.46 4.46 17.66
C THR A 170 1.65 4.68 16.18
N LEU A 171 1.34 3.64 15.39
CA LEU A 171 1.28 3.69 13.94
C LEU A 171 -0.18 3.59 13.51
N PHE A 172 -0.72 4.70 13.03
CA PHE A 172 -2.03 4.77 12.41
C PHE A 172 -1.93 4.36 10.93
N VAL A 173 -2.81 3.49 10.47
CA VAL A 173 -2.81 2.98 9.10
C VAL A 173 -4.19 3.05 8.45
N GLU A 174 -4.22 3.32 7.16
CA GLU A 174 -5.39 3.13 6.30
C GLU A 174 -5.49 1.68 5.87
N ALA A 175 -6.03 0.83 6.72
CA ALA A 175 -6.02 -0.61 6.39
C ALA A 175 -7.22 -1.39 6.89
N TYR A 176 -7.82 -1.00 8.02
CA TYR A 176 -8.88 -1.76 8.65
C TYR A 176 -9.76 -0.87 9.54
N PHE A 177 -10.93 -1.34 9.93
CA PHE A 177 -11.73 -0.78 11.01
C PHE A 177 -11.41 -1.52 12.30
N GLU A 178 -11.38 -0.86 13.46
CA GLU A 178 -11.00 -1.51 14.74
C GLU A 178 -11.85 -2.76 15.06
N ASN A 179 -13.10 -2.79 14.60
CA ASN A 179 -14.00 -3.93 14.77
C ASN A 179 -13.75 -5.10 13.80
N GLN A 180 -12.90 -4.95 12.77
CA GLN A 180 -12.54 -6.03 11.84
C GLN A 180 -11.52 -7.00 12.46
N ASP A 181 -10.57 -6.50 13.26
CA ASP A 181 -9.56 -7.35 13.91
C ASP A 181 -9.08 -6.74 15.23
N SER A 182 -9.89 -6.95 16.27
CA SER A 182 -9.57 -6.49 17.62
C SER A 182 -8.34 -7.18 18.22
N LEU A 183 -7.89 -8.30 17.65
CA LEU A 183 -6.77 -9.11 18.15
C LEU A 183 -5.44 -8.77 17.49
N LEU A 184 -5.40 -7.88 16.48
CA LEU A 184 -4.16 -7.54 15.76
C LEU A 184 -3.02 -7.14 16.71
N ASN A 185 -3.31 -6.28 17.70
CA ASN A 185 -2.30 -5.78 18.63
C ASN A 185 -1.82 -6.82 19.63
N GLU A 186 -2.67 -7.77 20.01
CA GLU A 186 -2.34 -8.86 20.93
C GLU A 186 -1.57 -9.98 20.20
N ARG A 187 -2.08 -10.37 19.03
CA ARG A 187 -1.51 -11.42 18.18
C ARG A 187 -0.17 -11.01 17.58
N GLY A 188 0.01 -9.72 17.27
CA GLY A 188 1.28 -9.17 16.80
C GLY A 188 1.52 -9.22 15.29
N TYR A 189 0.59 -9.78 14.50
CA TYR A 189 0.71 -9.91 13.05
C TYR A 189 -0.67 -9.92 12.36
N PRO A 190 -0.76 -9.43 11.11
CA PRO A 190 -2.01 -9.41 10.37
C PRO A 190 -2.38 -10.79 9.80
N LEU A 191 -3.67 -10.96 9.58
CA LEU A 191 -4.29 -12.07 8.85
C LEU A 191 -4.94 -11.52 7.58
N GLN A 192 -5.36 -12.42 6.68
CA GLN A 192 -6.07 -12.02 5.46
C GLN A 192 -7.34 -11.20 5.77
N ASN A 193 -8.02 -11.52 6.86
CA ASN A 193 -9.23 -10.84 7.29
C ASN A 193 -8.98 -9.57 8.13
N THR A 194 -7.72 -9.19 8.41
CA THR A 194 -7.42 -7.95 9.13
C THR A 194 -7.91 -6.72 8.36
N GLY A 195 -7.69 -6.67 7.05
CA GLY A 195 -8.03 -5.54 6.20
C GLY A 195 -7.76 -5.81 4.73
N THR A 196 -8.26 -4.96 3.83
CA THR A 196 -8.04 -5.15 2.38
C THR A 196 -6.56 -5.01 2.03
N TYR A 197 -5.91 -3.92 2.47
CA TYR A 197 -4.50 -3.67 2.12
C TYR A 197 -3.48 -4.46 2.94
N THR A 198 -3.86 -5.00 4.11
CA THR A 198 -2.95 -5.80 4.97
C THR A 198 -2.63 -7.17 4.39
N LYS A 199 -3.37 -7.62 3.36
CA LYS A 199 -3.08 -8.84 2.60
C LYS A 199 -1.81 -8.71 1.77
N GLU A 200 -1.33 -7.50 1.50
CA GLU A 200 -0.11 -7.29 0.76
C GLU A 200 1.13 -7.63 1.63
N PRO A 201 2.07 -8.47 1.16
CA PRO A 201 3.21 -8.92 1.96
C PRO A 201 4.04 -7.80 2.62
N ALA A 202 4.38 -6.72 1.91
CA ALA A 202 5.19 -5.64 2.48
C ALA A 202 4.41 -4.81 3.52
N PHE A 203 3.09 -4.65 3.36
CA PHE A 203 2.20 -4.11 4.40
C PHE A 203 2.23 -5.02 5.62
N GLY A 204 2.01 -6.33 5.41
CA GLY A 204 2.05 -7.33 6.45
C GLY A 204 3.33 -7.26 7.28
N GLU A 205 4.49 -7.21 6.60
CA GLU A 205 5.80 -7.06 7.22
C GLU A 205 6.00 -5.72 7.93
N MET A 206 5.44 -4.62 7.42
CA MET A 206 5.47 -3.33 8.11
C MET A 206 4.75 -3.42 9.46
N LEU A 207 3.60 -4.09 9.51
CA LEU A 207 2.83 -4.28 10.75
C LEU A 207 3.54 -5.24 11.72
N ARG A 208 4.07 -6.36 11.23
CA ARG A 208 4.87 -7.28 12.07
C ARG A 208 6.06 -6.57 12.70
N GLU A 209 6.78 -5.78 11.92
CA GLU A 209 7.94 -5.04 12.42
C GLU A 209 7.52 -3.96 13.44
N ALA A 210 6.43 -3.24 13.18
CA ALA A 210 5.87 -2.29 14.15
C ALA A 210 5.54 -2.98 15.47
N LYS A 211 4.88 -4.14 15.44
CA LYS A 211 4.56 -4.91 16.65
C LYS A 211 5.80 -5.45 17.35
N ARG A 212 6.78 -5.97 16.61
CA ARG A 212 8.06 -6.46 17.14
C ARG A 212 8.80 -5.36 17.91
N LEU A 213 8.76 -4.12 17.42
CA LEU A 213 9.39 -2.96 18.06
C LEU A 213 8.59 -2.42 19.26
N GLY A 214 7.30 -2.77 19.38
CA GLY A 214 6.43 -2.33 20.47
C GLY A 214 5.47 -1.20 20.11
N PHE A 215 5.23 -0.94 18.82
CA PHE A 215 4.16 -0.02 18.41
C PHE A 215 2.78 -0.60 18.72
N THR A 216 1.84 0.30 19.00
CA THR A 216 0.41 0.05 18.86
C THR A 216 0.01 0.36 17.42
N ILE A 217 -0.67 -0.58 16.76
CA ILE A 217 -1.27 -0.33 15.44
C ILE A 217 -2.69 0.18 15.69
N ALA A 218 -3.07 1.27 15.04
CA ALA A 218 -4.41 1.83 15.13
C ALA A 218 -4.95 2.15 13.73
N SER A 219 -6.26 2.21 13.59
CA SER A 219 -6.89 2.80 12.41
C SER A 219 -7.28 4.24 12.67
N TYR A 220 -7.16 5.09 11.66
CA TYR A 220 -7.75 6.42 11.69
C TYR A 220 -9.06 6.49 10.90
N ASP A 221 -9.26 5.55 9.98
CA ASP A 221 -10.40 5.51 9.10
C ASP A 221 -11.47 4.64 9.77
N ASN A 222 -12.49 5.30 10.31
CA ASN A 222 -13.67 4.67 10.91
C ASN A 222 -14.89 5.31 10.28
N ASP A 223 -14.98 5.27 8.95
CA ASP A 223 -16.10 5.83 8.20
C ASP A 223 -17.37 4.99 8.40
N THR A 224 -17.99 5.16 9.57
CA THR A 224 -19.31 4.62 9.89
C THR A 224 -20.43 5.60 9.53
N ALA A 225 -20.08 6.78 8.98
CA ALA A 225 -21.05 7.82 8.67
C ALA A 225 -21.57 7.62 7.25
N ALA A 226 -22.79 7.08 7.12
CA ALA A 226 -23.45 7.05 5.82
C ALA A 226 -23.50 8.47 5.24
N CYS A 227 -22.87 8.66 4.08
CA CYS A 227 -22.93 9.89 3.32
C CYS A 227 -23.54 9.61 1.95
N GLU A 228 -24.61 10.34 1.64
CA GLU A 228 -25.26 10.30 0.34
C GLU A 228 -25.33 11.74 -0.19
N SER A 229 -24.49 12.03 -1.18
CA SER A 229 -24.46 13.32 -1.86
C SER A 229 -24.00 13.12 -3.29
N SER A 230 -24.72 13.72 -4.23
CA SER A 230 -24.29 13.83 -5.64
C SER A 230 -23.28 14.95 -5.87
N GLU A 231 -23.15 15.88 -4.93
CA GLU A 231 -22.19 16.98 -5.02
C GLU A 231 -20.75 16.47 -4.85
N PRO A 232 -19.81 16.87 -5.73
CA PRO A 232 -18.42 16.45 -5.66
C PRO A 232 -17.79 16.75 -4.29
N PHE A 233 -16.97 15.81 -3.83
CA PHE A 233 -16.15 15.92 -2.62
C PHE A 233 -16.90 16.05 -1.29
N VAL A 234 -18.24 16.15 -1.24
CA VAL A 234 -18.96 16.24 0.03
C VAL A 234 -18.67 15.01 0.91
N CYS A 235 -18.86 13.81 0.36
CA CYS A 235 -18.59 12.58 1.11
C CYS A 235 -17.09 12.36 1.35
N ALA A 236 -16.25 12.70 0.38
CA ALA A 236 -14.80 12.68 0.56
C ALA A 236 -14.38 13.57 1.75
N ASN A 237 -14.82 14.82 1.79
CA ASN A 237 -14.51 15.77 2.86
C ASN A 237 -15.04 15.32 4.22
N GLN A 238 -16.21 14.69 4.26
CA GLN A 238 -16.74 14.10 5.49
C GLN A 238 -15.83 12.98 6.01
N ARG A 239 -15.37 12.08 5.16
CA ARG A 239 -14.40 11.03 5.52
C ARG A 239 -13.06 11.61 6.00
N GLU A 240 -12.52 12.61 5.29
CA GLU A 240 -11.28 13.28 5.69
C GLU A 240 -11.41 13.93 7.07
N LYS A 241 -12.56 14.55 7.34
CA LYS A 241 -12.85 15.19 8.61
C LYS A 241 -12.95 14.18 9.75
N VAL A 242 -13.69 13.07 9.56
CA VAL A 242 -13.80 12.00 10.56
C VAL A 242 -12.42 11.40 10.87
N SER A 243 -11.63 11.14 9.83
CA SER A 243 -10.25 10.65 9.98
C SER A 243 -9.38 11.61 10.81
N ALA A 244 -9.46 12.90 10.53
CA ALA A 244 -8.76 13.94 11.27
C ALA A 244 -9.23 14.04 12.74
N GLU A 245 -10.55 13.94 12.98
CA GLU A 245 -11.14 13.94 14.32
C GLU A 245 -10.67 12.74 15.14
N ASN A 246 -10.55 11.56 14.54
CA ASN A 246 -10.03 10.37 15.23
C ASN A 246 -8.58 10.55 15.69
N LEU A 247 -7.71 11.05 14.81
CA LEU A 247 -6.32 11.37 15.17
C LEU A 247 -6.24 12.45 16.26
N PHE A 248 -7.06 13.49 16.16
CA PHE A 248 -7.11 14.56 17.15
C PHE A 248 -7.62 14.07 18.50
N ASN A 249 -8.69 13.28 18.54
CA ASN A 249 -9.24 12.71 19.76
C ASN A 249 -8.24 11.80 20.46
N PHE A 250 -7.48 10.99 19.70
CA PHE A 250 -6.39 10.19 20.26
C PHE A 250 -5.33 11.07 20.94
N LEU A 251 -4.87 12.15 20.29
CA LEU A 251 -3.88 13.06 20.88
C LEU A 251 -4.43 13.88 22.04
N LYS A 252 -5.72 14.22 22.03
CA LYS A 252 -6.38 14.89 23.15
C LYS A 252 -6.39 14.00 24.40
N ALA A 253 -6.66 12.70 24.23
CA ALA A 253 -6.56 11.72 25.31
C ALA A 253 -5.10 11.41 25.70
N ASN A 254 -4.16 11.56 24.76
CA ASN A 254 -2.74 11.23 24.93
C ASN A 254 -1.84 12.41 24.54
N PRO A 255 -1.84 13.53 25.28
CA PRO A 255 -1.23 14.80 24.83
C PRO A 255 0.29 14.76 24.62
N LYS A 256 0.97 13.75 25.18
CA LYS A 256 2.41 13.53 25.01
C LYS A 256 2.76 12.46 23.97
N ALA A 257 1.77 11.78 23.39
CA ALA A 257 2.02 10.73 22.42
C ALA A 257 2.62 11.31 21.13
N LYS A 258 3.58 10.58 20.55
CA LYS A 258 4.08 10.83 19.20
C LYS A 258 3.55 9.72 18.28
N ILE A 259 2.94 10.11 17.17
CA ILE A 259 2.23 9.19 16.28
C ILE A 259 2.76 9.24 14.85
N LEU A 260 2.83 8.07 14.23
CA LEU A 260 3.05 7.92 12.80
C LEU A 260 1.70 7.67 12.13
N VAL A 261 1.52 8.19 10.93
CA VAL A 261 0.34 7.93 10.09
C VAL A 261 0.83 7.47 8.72
N ALA A 262 0.35 6.33 8.24
CA ALA A 262 0.55 5.85 6.88
C ALA A 262 -0.80 5.88 6.16
N ALA A 263 -0.92 6.75 5.16
CA ALA A 263 -2.18 7.09 4.51
C ALA A 263 -2.13 6.93 2.99
N GLY A 264 -3.26 6.69 2.36
CA GLY A 264 -3.39 6.65 0.90
C GLY A 264 -3.10 8.01 0.25
N TYR A 265 -2.31 8.00 -0.81
CA TYR A 265 -2.18 9.10 -1.77
C TYR A 265 -2.14 10.52 -1.18
N ALA A 266 -3.21 11.30 -1.33
CA ALA A 266 -3.20 12.73 -1.05
C ALA A 266 -3.61 13.08 0.38
N HIS A 267 -4.08 12.12 1.20
CA HIS A 267 -4.61 12.37 2.55
C HIS A 267 -3.67 13.21 3.44
N ILE A 268 -2.36 13.15 3.19
CA ILE A 268 -1.34 13.88 3.96
C ILE A 268 -1.14 15.35 3.53
N VAL A 269 -1.82 15.83 2.49
CA VAL A 269 -1.66 17.19 1.97
C VAL A 269 -2.23 18.21 2.95
N LYS A 270 -1.39 19.15 3.39
CA LYS A 270 -1.71 20.14 4.45
C LYS A 270 -2.47 21.38 3.97
N LYS A 271 -2.58 21.57 2.65
CA LYS A 271 -3.36 22.65 2.02
C LYS A 271 -3.87 22.23 0.64
N SER A 272 -5.18 22.25 0.48
CA SER A 272 -5.88 21.78 -0.71
C SER A 272 -6.25 22.93 -1.64
N ASP A 273 -6.35 22.65 -2.94
CA ASP A 273 -6.70 23.65 -3.96
C ASP A 273 -7.74 23.14 -4.99
N ASP A 274 -8.41 22.02 -4.70
CA ASP A 274 -9.32 21.31 -5.62
C ASP A 274 -10.71 21.03 -5.02
N GLY A 275 -11.03 21.54 -3.83
CA GLY A 275 -12.31 21.32 -3.15
C GLY A 275 -12.37 20.04 -2.30
N TRP A 276 -11.45 19.10 -2.49
CA TRP A 276 -11.24 17.97 -1.58
C TRP A 276 -10.26 18.41 -0.48
N ILE A 277 -10.77 18.67 0.72
CA ILE A 277 -10.00 19.13 1.88
C ILE A 277 -9.44 17.91 2.62
N LYS A 278 -8.16 17.61 2.37
CA LYS A 278 -7.51 16.37 2.84
C LYS A 278 -7.35 16.31 4.36
N MET A 279 -7.21 15.10 4.87
CA MET A 279 -7.16 14.76 6.29
C MET A 279 -6.09 15.58 7.01
N ALA A 280 -4.90 15.77 6.45
CA ALA A 280 -3.86 16.55 7.10
C ALA A 280 -4.21 18.04 7.24
N GLU A 281 -4.91 18.63 6.25
CA GLU A 281 -5.44 19.99 6.36
C GLU A 281 -6.54 20.08 7.42
N GLN A 282 -7.51 19.15 7.39
CA GLN A 282 -8.56 19.06 8.41
C GLN A 282 -7.95 18.92 9.82
N PHE A 283 -6.98 18.01 9.98
CA PHE A 283 -6.28 17.74 11.23
C PHE A 283 -5.53 18.97 11.73
N LYS A 284 -4.79 19.66 10.85
CA LYS A 284 -4.06 20.88 11.20
C LYS A 284 -4.99 21.98 11.66
N ASN A 285 -6.12 22.18 10.95
CA ASN A 285 -7.12 23.18 11.31
C ASN A 285 -7.81 22.85 12.63
N LEU A 286 -8.10 21.57 12.89
CA LEU A 286 -8.78 21.11 14.10
C LEU A 286 -7.87 21.14 15.34
N SER A 287 -6.63 20.68 15.21
CA SER A 287 -5.71 20.46 16.33
C SER A 287 -4.73 21.61 16.60
N GLY A 288 -4.49 22.47 15.60
CA GLY A 288 -3.40 23.45 15.61
C GLY A 288 -2.00 22.84 15.45
N ILE A 289 -1.88 21.51 15.31
CA ILE A 289 -0.61 20.81 15.12
C ILE A 289 -0.26 20.79 13.63
N ASP A 290 0.95 21.24 13.28
CA ASP A 290 1.48 21.12 11.91
C ASP A 290 2.24 19.78 11.76
N PRO A 291 1.63 18.75 11.15
CA PRO A 291 2.30 17.46 10.97
C PRO A 291 3.47 17.59 10.00
N LEU A 292 4.49 16.75 10.17
CA LEU A 292 5.49 16.56 9.13
C LEU A 292 4.92 15.62 8.06
N SER A 293 4.65 16.14 6.87
CA SER A 293 4.04 15.42 5.75
C SER A 293 5.09 15.03 4.71
N ILE A 294 5.19 13.73 4.42
CA ILE A 294 6.25 13.13 3.61
C ILE A 294 5.63 12.35 2.46
N ASP A 295 5.85 12.82 1.24
CA ASP A 295 5.34 12.17 0.02
C ASP A 295 6.32 11.11 -0.52
N LEU A 296 5.80 9.90 -0.67
CA LEU A 296 6.44 8.71 -1.22
C LEU A 296 5.91 8.37 -2.63
N VAL A 297 4.88 9.07 -3.12
CA VAL A 297 4.14 8.68 -4.34
C VAL A 297 4.65 9.36 -5.61
N SER A 298 5.06 10.63 -5.54
CA SER A 298 5.27 11.44 -6.75
C SER A 298 6.59 11.19 -7.48
N MET A 299 7.59 10.63 -6.79
CA MET A 299 8.97 10.49 -7.24
C MET A 299 9.43 9.02 -7.24
N GLY A 300 8.67 8.17 -7.94
CA GLY A 300 8.96 6.74 -8.13
C GLY A 300 8.94 6.31 -9.61
N GLU A 301 9.51 5.13 -9.87
CA GLU A 301 9.56 4.53 -11.21
C GLU A 301 8.17 4.22 -11.77
N ARG A 302 8.04 4.25 -13.10
CA ARG A 302 6.84 3.87 -13.86
C ARG A 302 7.19 2.79 -14.88
N LEU A 303 6.18 2.23 -15.55
CA LEU A 303 6.35 1.17 -16.55
C LEU A 303 7.43 1.50 -17.59
N THR A 304 7.45 2.75 -18.06
CA THR A 304 8.48 3.25 -18.98
C THR A 304 8.94 4.63 -18.54
N LYS A 305 10.16 5.01 -18.96
CA LYS A 305 10.75 6.31 -18.62
C LYS A 305 9.87 7.48 -19.08
N GLU A 306 9.17 7.36 -20.21
CA GLU A 306 8.33 8.44 -20.73
C GLU A 306 7.10 8.71 -19.85
N HIS A 307 6.66 7.74 -19.03
CA HIS A 307 5.56 7.92 -18.08
C HIS A 307 6.04 8.41 -16.70
N GLU A 308 7.34 8.42 -16.46
CA GLU A 308 7.91 8.89 -15.19
C GLU A 308 7.79 10.39 -15.06
N ASN A 309 7.69 10.83 -13.81
CA ASN A 309 7.83 12.22 -13.47
C ASN A 309 9.17 12.77 -14.01
N LYS A 310 9.15 13.88 -14.75
CA LYS A 310 10.38 14.49 -15.31
C LYS A 310 11.42 14.81 -14.25
N PHE A 311 11.01 15.21 -13.04
CA PHE A 311 11.90 15.50 -11.92
C PHE A 311 12.56 14.21 -11.41
N TYR A 312 11.83 13.09 -11.41
CA TYR A 312 12.37 11.77 -11.06
C TYR A 312 13.45 11.33 -12.05
N ARG A 313 13.19 11.47 -13.36
CA ARG A 313 14.21 11.19 -14.40
C ARG A 313 15.45 12.04 -14.23
N ALA A 314 15.28 13.35 -14.07
CA ALA A 314 16.36 14.29 -13.85
C ALA A 314 17.19 13.95 -12.60
N ALA A 315 16.55 13.44 -11.55
CA ALA A 315 17.23 13.10 -10.30
C ALA A 315 18.12 11.88 -10.49
N HIS A 316 17.62 10.86 -11.18
CA HIS A 316 18.40 9.68 -11.58
C HIS A 316 19.56 10.03 -12.51
N GLU A 317 19.37 10.98 -13.42
CA GLU A 317 20.41 11.43 -14.33
C GLU A 317 21.53 12.18 -13.60
N LYS A 318 21.18 13.18 -12.79
CA LYS A 318 22.14 14.03 -12.07
C LYS A 318 22.81 13.33 -10.90
N PHE A 319 22.02 12.67 -10.05
CA PHE A 319 22.48 12.22 -8.73
C PHE A 319 22.75 10.72 -8.63
N LYS A 320 22.42 9.93 -9.66
CA LYS A 320 22.60 8.46 -9.67
C LYS A 320 21.97 7.79 -8.44
N VAL A 321 20.68 8.01 -8.23
CA VAL A 321 19.94 7.58 -7.04
C VAL A 321 19.97 6.06 -6.87
N THR A 322 20.65 5.59 -5.81
CA THR A 322 20.79 4.16 -5.45
C THR A 322 20.15 3.79 -4.12
N THR A 323 19.70 4.79 -3.35
CA THR A 323 19.00 4.64 -2.06
C THR A 323 17.86 5.64 -1.99
N PRO A 324 16.75 5.38 -1.25
CA PRO A 324 15.72 6.37 -1.04
C PRO A 324 16.32 7.67 -0.52
N SER A 325 16.06 8.77 -1.22
CA SER A 325 16.77 10.03 -1.00
C SER A 325 15.85 11.25 -1.07
N ILE A 326 16.27 12.36 -0.47
CA ILE A 326 15.59 13.65 -0.55
C ILE A 326 16.53 14.66 -1.21
N ILE A 327 15.98 15.48 -2.10
CA ILE A 327 16.73 16.57 -2.74
C ILE A 327 16.55 17.83 -1.89
N LEU A 328 17.63 18.48 -1.51
CA LEU A 328 17.66 19.66 -0.65
C LEU A 328 18.42 20.81 -1.31
N ASP A 329 18.02 22.04 -1.00
CA ASP A 329 18.86 23.22 -1.23
C ASP A 329 20.05 23.23 -0.26
N LYS A 330 21.27 23.39 -0.77
CA LYS A 330 22.50 23.41 0.04
C LYS A 330 22.46 24.50 1.11
N THR A 331 21.91 25.66 0.78
CA THR A 331 21.96 26.86 1.61
C THR A 331 20.81 26.89 2.61
N THR A 332 19.57 26.75 2.13
CA THR A 332 18.40 26.88 3.02
C THR A 332 18.05 25.57 3.72
N GLN A 333 18.55 24.43 3.20
CA GLN A 333 18.15 23.08 3.61
C GLN A 333 16.69 22.76 3.31
N ASP A 334 15.97 23.59 2.55
CA ASP A 334 14.60 23.30 2.15
C ASP A 334 14.56 22.16 1.15
N ALA A 335 13.48 21.37 1.20
CA ALA A 335 13.28 20.29 0.25
C ALA A 335 12.86 20.83 -1.11
N PHE A 336 13.42 20.26 -2.17
CA PHE A 336 12.86 20.40 -3.50
C PHE A 336 11.56 19.60 -3.58
N LEU A 337 10.47 20.26 -3.97
CA LEU A 337 9.14 19.67 -4.09
C LEU A 337 8.68 19.67 -5.56
N ALA A 338 8.64 18.49 -6.17
CA ALA A 338 8.00 18.20 -7.44
C ALA A 338 6.48 18.29 -7.32
N ASN A 339 5.89 19.29 -7.99
CA ASN A 339 4.45 19.51 -8.12
C ASN A 339 3.70 19.85 -6.81
N TYR A 340 4.42 20.15 -5.72
CA TYR A 340 3.83 20.67 -4.48
C TYR A 340 4.44 22.00 -4.10
N ARG A 341 3.70 22.74 -3.27
CA ARG A 341 4.21 23.91 -2.57
C ARG A 341 4.59 23.55 -1.11
N PRO A 342 5.49 24.31 -0.47
CA PRO A 342 5.96 24.02 0.89
C PRO A 342 4.85 23.93 1.95
N GLU A 343 3.73 24.63 1.74
CA GLU A 343 2.59 24.56 2.64
C GLU A 343 1.71 23.31 2.46
N GLN A 344 1.96 22.50 1.43
CA GLN A 344 1.20 21.28 1.12
C GLN A 344 1.91 20.02 1.65
N ILE A 345 3.22 19.90 1.41
CA ILE A 345 4.07 18.75 1.73
C ILE A 345 5.43 19.26 2.22
N ASP A 346 6.06 18.60 3.18
CA ASP A 346 7.35 19.01 3.72
C ASP A 346 8.54 18.34 3.04
N LEU A 347 8.44 17.05 2.71
CA LEU A 347 9.51 16.25 2.11
C LEU A 347 8.97 15.35 0.99
N GLN A 348 9.81 15.09 -0.02
CA GLN A 348 9.52 14.10 -1.07
C GLN A 348 10.67 13.11 -1.23
N VAL A 349 10.33 11.82 -1.21
CA VAL A 349 11.31 10.75 -1.35
C VAL A 349 11.44 10.34 -2.81
N VAL A 350 12.67 10.48 -3.33
CA VAL A 350 13.08 9.94 -4.62
C VAL A 350 13.52 8.49 -4.41
N PHE A 351 12.74 7.55 -4.94
CA PHE A 351 13.06 6.14 -4.83
C PHE A 351 14.15 5.69 -5.83
N PRO A 352 15.01 4.73 -5.46
CA PRO A 352 15.81 4.02 -6.45
C PRO A 352 14.91 3.14 -7.33
N ARG A 353 15.40 2.82 -8.52
CA ARG A 353 14.73 1.87 -9.42
C ARG A 353 14.79 0.47 -8.83
N THR A 354 13.69 -0.28 -8.94
CA THR A 354 13.62 -1.65 -8.41
C THR A 354 14.61 -2.54 -9.13
N GLN A 355 15.40 -3.29 -8.36
CA GLN A 355 16.30 -4.32 -8.89
C GLN A 355 15.75 -5.71 -8.56
N TYR A 356 16.02 -6.68 -9.44
CA TYR A 356 15.53 -8.06 -9.32
C TYR A 356 16.68 -9.05 -9.21
N THR A 357 17.68 -8.74 -8.38
CA THR A 357 18.92 -9.52 -8.25
C THR A 357 18.67 -10.96 -7.78
N ASN A 358 17.63 -11.18 -6.97
CA ASN A 358 17.22 -12.48 -6.48
C ASN A 358 15.92 -12.99 -7.13
N GLY A 359 15.47 -12.43 -8.26
CA GLY A 359 14.21 -12.83 -8.91
C GLY A 359 12.94 -12.18 -8.36
N TYR A 360 13.03 -11.44 -7.25
CA TYR A 360 12.00 -10.56 -6.71
C TYR A 360 12.56 -9.16 -6.45
N ALA A 361 11.69 -8.18 -6.22
CA ALA A 361 12.07 -6.80 -5.97
C ALA A 361 12.99 -6.68 -4.73
N ASP A 362 14.15 -6.05 -4.89
CA ASP A 362 15.21 -5.92 -3.88
C ASP A 362 14.74 -5.28 -2.57
N TRP A 363 13.82 -4.32 -2.64
CA TRP A 363 13.27 -3.66 -1.46
C TRP A 363 12.37 -4.56 -0.59
N LEU A 364 11.86 -5.70 -1.10
CA LEU A 364 11.10 -6.67 -0.28
C LEU A 364 11.97 -7.27 0.82
N SER A 365 13.27 -7.41 0.58
CA SER A 365 14.22 -7.98 1.55
C SER A 365 15.13 -6.94 2.19
N SER A 366 14.82 -5.64 2.05
CA SER A 366 15.60 -4.58 2.67
C SER A 366 15.70 -4.77 4.19
N GLY A 367 16.92 -4.69 4.72
CA GLY A 367 17.23 -4.91 6.14
C GLY A 367 17.35 -6.37 6.58
N TYR A 368 17.01 -7.33 5.72
CA TYR A 368 17.10 -8.76 6.05
C TYR A 368 18.51 -9.30 5.83
N GLN A 369 18.95 -10.17 6.75
CA GLN A 369 20.31 -10.71 6.76
C GLN A 369 20.34 -12.24 6.62
N LYS A 370 19.24 -12.94 6.93
CA LYS A 370 19.20 -14.40 6.86
C LYS A 370 19.04 -14.83 5.41
N VAL A 371 20.03 -15.55 4.89
CA VAL A 371 20.00 -16.12 3.55
C VAL A 371 19.50 -17.57 3.62
N ILE A 372 18.49 -17.90 2.81
CA ILE A 372 18.02 -19.28 2.62
C ILE A 372 18.07 -19.59 1.12
N ASN A 373 18.72 -20.69 0.76
CA ASN A 373 18.70 -21.20 -0.61
C ASN A 373 17.67 -22.32 -0.73
N VAL A 374 16.74 -22.16 -1.65
CA VAL A 374 15.63 -23.08 -1.88
C VAL A 374 15.88 -23.81 -3.18
N ASN A 375 15.96 -25.13 -3.10
CA ASN A 375 16.04 -25.97 -4.29
C ASN A 375 14.63 -26.16 -4.88
N LEU A 376 14.34 -25.44 -5.95
CA LEU A 376 13.06 -25.51 -6.66
C LEU A 376 13.02 -26.62 -7.70
N SER A 377 14.15 -27.28 -8.05
CA SER A 377 14.15 -28.36 -9.05
C SER A 377 13.36 -29.60 -8.63
N LYS A 378 13.08 -29.73 -7.32
CA LYS A 378 12.26 -30.79 -6.75
C LYS A 378 10.80 -30.39 -6.54
N MET A 379 10.45 -29.13 -6.81
CA MET A 379 9.10 -28.62 -6.68
C MET A 379 8.42 -28.66 -8.04
N ASN A 380 7.21 -29.21 -8.10
CA ASN A 380 6.37 -29.10 -9.29
C ASN A 380 5.78 -27.69 -9.32
N TYR A 381 6.22 -26.83 -10.23
CA TYR A 381 5.64 -25.50 -10.43
C TYR A 381 5.73 -25.10 -11.90
N LYS A 382 4.89 -24.14 -12.30
CA LYS A 382 4.84 -23.54 -13.63
C LYS A 382 5.25 -22.07 -13.58
N THR A 383 5.70 -21.52 -14.70
CA THR A 383 5.91 -20.08 -14.84
C THR A 383 4.62 -19.35 -14.50
N GLY A 384 4.71 -18.34 -13.61
CA GLY A 384 3.56 -17.59 -13.11
C GLY A 384 2.95 -18.14 -11.82
N ASP A 385 3.30 -19.36 -11.37
CA ASP A 385 2.99 -19.80 -10.00
C ASP A 385 3.69 -18.88 -9.00
N LEU A 386 3.11 -18.69 -7.82
CA LEU A 386 3.68 -17.81 -6.81
C LEU A 386 4.50 -18.63 -5.81
N LEU A 387 5.76 -18.24 -5.62
CA LEU A 387 6.51 -18.67 -4.46
C LEU A 387 6.07 -17.80 -3.28
N GLN A 388 5.56 -18.43 -2.24
CA GLN A 388 5.12 -17.78 -1.00
C GLN A 388 5.99 -18.24 0.16
N VAL A 389 6.43 -17.30 0.98
CA VAL A 389 7.17 -17.57 2.22
C VAL A 389 6.32 -17.12 3.39
N TYR A 390 6.05 -18.04 4.30
CA TYR A 390 5.33 -17.77 5.54
C TYR A 390 6.23 -17.97 6.75
N ILE A 391 6.00 -17.20 7.81
CA ILE A 391 6.44 -17.60 9.14
C ILE A 391 5.67 -18.86 9.51
N LYS A 392 6.40 -19.95 9.75
CA LYS A 392 5.82 -21.30 9.89
C LYS A 392 4.75 -21.36 10.98
N SER A 393 4.99 -20.75 12.13
CA SER A 393 4.04 -20.73 13.24
C SER A 393 2.75 -19.98 12.92
N GLU A 394 2.81 -18.92 12.10
CA GLU A 394 1.61 -18.20 11.67
C GLU A 394 0.77 -19.04 10.69
N LEU A 395 1.44 -19.72 9.76
CA LEU A 395 0.79 -20.63 8.81
C LEU A 395 0.18 -21.85 9.49
N GLU A 396 0.86 -22.45 10.47
CA GLU A 396 0.32 -23.59 11.23
C GLU A 396 -0.88 -23.18 12.08
N ALA A 397 -0.89 -21.97 12.65
CA ALA A 397 -1.99 -21.48 13.47
C ALA A 397 -3.23 -21.05 12.65
N HIS A 398 -3.03 -20.48 11.45
CA HIS A 398 -4.10 -19.79 10.71
C HIS A 398 -4.32 -20.31 9.28
N ASN A 399 -3.51 -21.27 8.83
CA ASN A 399 -3.58 -21.83 7.48
C ASN A 399 -3.66 -20.73 6.41
N LYS A 400 -4.62 -20.79 5.48
CA LYS A 400 -4.82 -19.81 4.40
C LYS A 400 -5.08 -18.37 4.87
N GLN A 401 -5.41 -18.16 6.14
CA GLN A 401 -5.58 -16.81 6.71
C GLN A 401 -4.25 -16.15 7.09
N ALA A 402 -3.13 -16.89 7.11
CA ALA A 402 -1.81 -16.28 7.29
C ALA A 402 -1.46 -15.39 6.09
N VAL A 403 -0.76 -14.28 6.33
CA VAL A 403 -0.24 -13.39 5.28
C VAL A 403 1.22 -13.75 4.99
N PRO A 404 1.63 -14.03 3.75
CA PRO A 404 3.03 -14.32 3.44
C PRO A 404 3.91 -13.10 3.73
N ILE A 405 5.14 -13.35 4.13
CA ILE A 405 6.15 -12.31 4.39
C ILE A 405 6.91 -11.91 3.12
N LEU A 406 6.88 -12.79 2.12
CA LEU A 406 7.49 -12.60 0.81
C LEU A 406 6.73 -13.44 -0.19
N GLN A 407 6.37 -12.83 -1.32
CA GLN A 407 5.69 -13.50 -2.42
C GLN A 407 6.16 -12.91 -3.75
N HIS A 408 6.40 -13.77 -4.74
CA HIS A 408 6.65 -13.32 -6.12
C HIS A 408 6.34 -14.41 -7.14
N PRO A 409 6.09 -14.04 -8.42
CA PRO A 409 5.93 -15.01 -9.49
C PRO A 409 7.23 -15.75 -9.80
N LEU A 410 7.13 -17.04 -10.09
CA LEU A 410 8.22 -17.88 -10.55
C LEU A 410 8.41 -17.80 -12.06
N SER A 411 9.67 -17.86 -12.50
CA SER A 411 10.09 -17.70 -13.91
C SER A 411 10.95 -18.85 -14.45
N GLY A 412 10.81 -20.05 -13.88
CA GLY A 412 11.56 -21.25 -14.32
C GLY A 412 12.96 -21.40 -13.70
N ILE A 413 13.20 -20.73 -12.56
CA ILE A 413 14.46 -20.81 -11.80
C ILE A 413 14.58 -22.12 -10.99
N GLN A 414 15.74 -22.78 -11.03
CA GLN A 414 15.95 -24.04 -10.30
C GLN A 414 16.38 -23.83 -8.83
N GLN A 415 16.93 -22.66 -8.52
CA GLN A 415 17.38 -22.28 -7.18
C GLN A 415 16.86 -20.87 -6.89
N GLN A 416 16.30 -20.68 -5.70
CA GLN A 416 15.85 -19.37 -5.24
C GLN A 416 16.65 -18.97 -4.00
N LYS A 417 17.34 -17.83 -4.07
CA LYS A 417 17.98 -17.20 -2.91
C LYS A 417 16.97 -16.27 -2.23
N LEU A 418 16.58 -16.60 -1.01
CA LEU A 418 15.68 -15.78 -0.20
C LEU A 418 16.49 -15.04 0.87
N MET A 419 16.16 -13.76 1.06
CA MET A 419 16.66 -12.94 2.16
C MET A 419 15.49 -12.66 3.09
N LEU A 420 15.56 -13.14 4.33
CA LEU A 420 14.44 -13.18 5.29
C LEU A 420 14.87 -12.62 6.65
N PRO A 421 13.90 -12.25 7.53
CA PRO A 421 14.24 -11.86 8.89
C PRO A 421 14.94 -12.99 9.66
N SER A 422 15.62 -12.64 10.74
CA SER A 422 16.16 -13.65 11.67
C SER A 422 15.13 -13.97 12.76
N GLY A 423 15.33 -15.07 13.49
CA GLY A 423 14.46 -15.42 14.64
C GLY A 423 13.20 -16.22 14.30
N TYR A 424 12.95 -16.53 13.03
CA TYR A 424 11.81 -17.35 12.61
C TYR A 424 12.21 -18.61 11.85
N THR A 425 11.34 -19.61 11.92
CA THR A 425 11.28 -20.75 11.00
C THR A 425 10.28 -20.45 9.89
N TYR A 426 10.58 -20.90 8.68
CA TYR A 426 9.79 -20.57 7.50
C TYR A 426 9.19 -21.80 6.85
N GLN A 427 8.03 -21.62 6.23
CA GLN A 427 7.44 -22.59 5.32
C GLN A 427 7.28 -21.95 3.95
N ILE A 428 7.70 -22.70 2.92
CA ILE A 428 7.57 -22.30 1.53
C ILE A 428 6.39 -23.04 0.95
N VAL A 429 5.51 -22.30 0.28
CA VAL A 429 4.32 -22.81 -0.41
C VAL A 429 4.39 -22.33 -1.84
N ILE A 430 4.04 -23.20 -2.78
CA ILE A 430 3.81 -22.80 -4.17
C ILE A 430 2.30 -22.64 -4.35
N ASP A 431 1.85 -21.42 -4.61
CA ASP A 431 0.46 -21.13 -4.97
C ASP A 431 0.30 -21.30 -6.48
N HIS A 432 -0.32 -22.42 -6.87
CA HIS A 432 -0.65 -22.76 -8.24
C HIS A 432 -1.94 -22.09 -8.73
N GLY A 433 -2.68 -21.40 -7.85
CA GLY A 433 -4.10 -21.11 -8.05
C GLY A 433 -4.92 -22.39 -8.12
N ILE A 434 -6.11 -22.34 -8.73
CA ILE A 434 -6.89 -23.53 -9.02
C ILE A 434 -6.26 -24.24 -10.23
N THR A 435 -5.51 -25.31 -9.97
CA THR A 435 -5.26 -26.32 -10.98
C THR A 435 -6.61 -26.97 -11.33
N LYS A 436 -6.99 -27.02 -12.60
CA LYS A 436 -8.09 -27.90 -13.07
C LYS A 436 -7.76 -29.35 -12.68
N SER A 437 -8.11 -29.75 -11.46
CA SER A 437 -8.05 -31.13 -10.97
C SER A 437 -8.88 -31.24 -9.69
N THR A 438 -10.20 -31.10 -9.80
CA THR A 438 -11.20 -31.67 -8.86
C THR A 438 -12.61 -31.53 -9.45
N ALA A 439 -12.76 -31.72 -10.77
CA ALA A 439 -14.08 -31.94 -11.39
C ALA A 439 -14.38 -33.44 -11.61
N ASP A 440 -13.42 -34.33 -11.38
CA ASP A 440 -13.61 -35.78 -11.52
C ASP A 440 -13.03 -36.52 -10.29
N SER A 441 -13.85 -36.71 -9.27
CA SER A 441 -13.84 -37.87 -8.36
C SER A 441 -14.93 -37.68 -7.29
N GLN A 442 -16.15 -38.08 -7.65
CA GLN A 442 -17.08 -38.67 -6.69
C GLN A 442 -16.83 -40.17 -6.60
#